data_AF-A0A7Y6ZFK5-F1
#
_entry.id   AF-A0A7Y6ZFK5-F1
#
_cell.length_a   1.000
_cell.length_b   1.000
_cell.length_c   1.000
_cell.angle_alpha   90.00
_cell.angle_beta   90.00
_cell.angle_gamma   90.00
#
_symmetry.space_group_name_H-M   'P 1'
#
loop_
_entity.id
_entity.type
_entity.pdbx_description
1 polymer ?
#
loop_
_entity_poly.entity_id
_entity_poly.type
_entity_poly.pdbx_seq_one_letter_code
_entity_poly.pdbx_strand_id
1 'polypeptide(L)'
;MQFDFTTLPARDRYRLLTNFVGPRPIALVTTVNPDGSSNAAPMSFFNVMSSEPPLLVLGIASKPEQEKDTAANIRRTGEFAIHMVDKALSDTMLIAGLAVPSGVDELALAGVETEACTMISAPRITGASCVFECRTERLLDWPNRVLVIGEVVQMHVRRDCLDAEGRYVNPAVYQPIARLHGDNYVGSEDQFVLTTPPLHEIYKG
;
A
#
# COMPACT_ATOMS: atom_id res chain seq x y z
N MET A 1 28.29 -10.43 -10.84
CA MET A 1 27.73 -11.65 -10.22
C MET A 1 26.41 -11.96 -10.91
N GLN A 2 26.05 -13.24 -11.06
CA GLN A 2 24.79 -13.67 -11.68
C GLN A 2 24.03 -14.59 -10.73
N PHE A 3 22.70 -14.54 -10.76
CA PHE A 3 21.81 -15.34 -9.93
C PHE A 3 20.76 -16.03 -10.80
N ASP A 4 20.67 -17.36 -10.74
CA ASP A 4 19.63 -18.12 -11.42
C ASP A 4 18.42 -18.33 -10.50
N PHE A 5 17.33 -17.63 -10.79
CA PHE A 5 16.11 -17.67 -9.97
C PHE A 5 15.36 -19.01 -10.05
N THR A 6 15.65 -19.85 -11.04
CA THR A 6 15.01 -21.16 -11.19
C THR A 6 15.57 -22.17 -10.17
N THR A 7 16.81 -21.98 -9.73
CA THR A 7 17.51 -22.88 -8.81
C THR A 7 17.70 -22.31 -7.41
N LEU A 8 17.56 -20.99 -7.23
CA LEU A 8 17.71 -20.34 -5.93
C LEU A 8 16.70 -20.84 -4.87
N PRO A 9 17.09 -20.90 -3.58
CA PRO A 9 16.13 -21.06 -2.49
C PRO A 9 15.12 -19.91 -2.43
N ALA A 10 13.90 -20.20 -1.98
CA ALA A 10 12.81 -19.21 -1.94
C ALA A 10 13.15 -17.96 -1.10
N ARG A 11 13.86 -18.14 0.02
CA ARG A 11 14.30 -17.03 0.88
C ARG A 11 15.27 -16.10 0.18
N ASP A 12 16.18 -16.63 -0.63
CA ASP A 12 17.14 -15.82 -1.38
C ASP A 12 16.46 -15.07 -2.53
N ARG A 13 15.50 -15.71 -3.23
CA ARG A 13 14.64 -15.00 -4.19
C ARG A 13 13.93 -13.82 -3.55
N TYR A 14 13.29 -14.02 -2.40
CA TYR A 14 12.62 -12.95 -1.66
C TYR A 14 13.59 -11.82 -1.29
N ARG A 15 14.76 -12.14 -0.73
CA ARG A 15 15.76 -11.15 -0.35
C ARG A 15 16.22 -10.34 -1.57
N LEU A 16 16.58 -11.00 -2.67
CA LEU A 16 17.06 -10.31 -3.86
C LEU A 16 15.97 -9.40 -4.46
N LEU A 17 14.73 -9.89 -4.58
CA LEU A 17 13.62 -9.07 -5.07
C LEU A 17 13.37 -7.86 -4.16
N THR A 18 13.29 -8.05 -2.85
CA THR A 18 12.99 -6.95 -1.90
C THR A 18 14.16 -6.01 -1.64
N ASN A 19 15.39 -6.40 -1.99
CA ASN A 19 16.54 -5.51 -1.92
C ASN A 19 16.65 -4.59 -3.13
N PHE A 20 16.30 -5.08 -4.33
CA PHE A 20 16.55 -4.36 -5.59
C PHE A 20 15.30 -3.78 -6.24
N VAL A 21 14.11 -4.30 -5.94
CA VAL A 21 12.84 -3.66 -6.33
C VAL A 21 12.43 -2.73 -5.19
N GLY A 22 12.85 -1.47 -5.29
CA GLY A 22 12.53 -0.41 -4.35
C GLY A 22 13.11 0.95 -4.77
N PRO A 23 12.87 2.01 -3.98
CA PRO A 23 12.07 2.02 -2.75
C PRO A 23 10.60 1.70 -3.03
N ARG A 24 9.99 0.84 -2.21
CA ARG A 24 8.61 0.37 -2.44
C ARG A 24 7.62 1.25 -1.68
N PRO A 25 6.55 1.75 -2.33
CA PRO A 25 5.49 2.44 -1.62
C PRO A 25 4.83 1.49 -0.61
N ILE A 26 4.25 2.06 0.43
CA ILE A 26 3.62 1.29 1.51
C ILE A 26 2.13 1.63 1.50
N ALA A 27 1.31 0.58 1.40
CA ALA A 27 -0.11 0.65 1.66
C ALA A 27 -0.35 0.19 3.10
N LEU A 28 -0.86 1.07 3.96
CA LEU A 28 -1.47 0.66 5.23
C LEU A 28 -2.95 0.37 4.95
N VAL A 29 -3.30 -0.90 4.95
CA VAL A 29 -4.60 -1.39 4.51
C VAL A 29 -5.50 -1.60 5.70
N THR A 30 -6.69 -1.01 5.67
CA THR A 30 -7.74 -1.26 6.65
C THR A 30 -8.87 -2.09 6.04
N THR A 31 -9.42 -2.98 6.84
CA THR A 31 -10.56 -3.85 6.52
C THR A 31 -11.44 -4.01 7.76
N VAL A 32 -12.59 -4.66 7.60
CA VAL A 32 -13.52 -4.95 8.70
C VAL A 32 -13.49 -6.45 8.99
N ASN A 33 -13.38 -6.84 10.26
CA ASN A 33 -13.45 -8.22 10.75
C ASN A 33 -14.91 -8.75 10.80
N PRO A 34 -15.14 -10.07 10.98
CA PRO A 34 -16.50 -10.62 11.05
C PRO A 34 -17.37 -10.04 12.17
N ASP A 35 -16.77 -9.60 13.27
CA ASP A 35 -17.44 -9.00 14.43
C ASP A 35 -17.65 -7.48 14.28
N GLY A 36 -17.23 -6.89 13.16
CA GLY A 36 -17.33 -5.45 12.90
C GLY A 36 -16.14 -4.64 13.41
N SER A 37 -15.17 -5.23 14.10
CA SER A 37 -13.94 -4.54 14.51
C SER A 37 -13.05 -4.23 13.30
N SER A 38 -12.16 -3.24 13.44
CA SER A 38 -11.21 -2.91 12.39
C SER A 38 -10.06 -3.93 12.37
N ASN A 39 -9.50 -4.16 11.19
CA ASN A 39 -8.17 -4.77 11.02
C ASN A 39 -7.31 -3.78 10.24
N ALA A 40 -6.05 -3.60 10.62
CA ALA A 40 -5.08 -2.85 9.84
C ALA A 40 -3.75 -3.61 9.66
N ALA A 41 -3.17 -3.58 8.46
CA ALA A 41 -1.85 -4.15 8.22
C ALA A 41 -1.10 -3.40 7.10
N PRO A 42 0.24 -3.28 7.19
CA PRO A 42 1.06 -2.67 6.14
C PRO A 42 1.51 -3.67 5.07
N MET A 43 1.48 -3.25 3.81
CA MET A 43 1.95 -4.00 2.64
C MET A 43 2.90 -3.13 1.81
N SER A 44 4.09 -3.65 1.51
CA SER A 44 5.02 -3.00 0.56
C SER A 44 5.09 -3.71 -0.80
N PHE A 45 4.34 -4.79 -0.99
CA PHE A 45 4.14 -5.39 -2.32
C PHE A 45 2.91 -4.69 -2.90
N PHE A 46 3.08 -3.42 -3.28
CA PHE A 46 2.00 -2.51 -3.61
C PHE A 46 2.42 -1.59 -4.77
N ASN A 47 1.52 -1.33 -5.72
CA ASN A 47 1.66 -0.25 -6.70
C ASN A 47 0.34 0.09 -7.42
N VAL A 48 0.34 1.20 -8.15
CA VAL A 48 -0.64 1.53 -9.20
C VAL A 48 -0.33 0.69 -10.44
N MET A 49 -1.35 0.10 -11.07
CA MET A 49 -1.17 -0.76 -12.26
C MET A 49 -2.03 -0.34 -13.46
N SER A 50 -3.04 0.51 -13.28
CA SER A 50 -3.86 1.05 -14.37
C SER A 50 -4.53 2.35 -13.93
N SER A 51 -4.79 3.25 -14.88
CA SER A 51 -5.60 4.46 -14.69
C SER A 51 -7.01 4.33 -15.27
N GLU A 52 -7.23 3.42 -16.23
CA GLU A 52 -8.53 3.20 -16.87
C GLU A 52 -8.75 1.68 -17.10
N PRO A 53 -9.38 0.96 -16.16
CA PRO A 53 -9.91 1.43 -14.87
C PRO A 53 -8.80 1.78 -13.86
N PRO A 54 -9.10 2.55 -12.79
CA PRO A 54 -8.12 2.94 -11.77
C PRO A 54 -7.80 1.77 -10.83
N LEU A 55 -6.69 1.06 -11.09
CA LEU A 55 -6.35 -0.17 -10.37
C LEU A 55 -5.11 -0.02 -9.48
N LEU A 56 -5.27 -0.43 -8.23
CA LEU A 56 -4.21 -0.64 -7.25
C LEU A 56 -4.04 -2.14 -7.00
N VAL A 57 -2.79 -2.61 -6.84
CA VAL A 57 -2.50 -4.04 -6.59
C VAL A 57 -1.75 -4.24 -5.29
N LEU A 58 -2.21 -5.17 -4.47
CA LEU A 58 -1.58 -5.61 -3.22
C LEU A 58 -1.15 -7.07 -3.33
N GLY A 59 0.08 -7.37 -2.94
CA GLY A 59 0.55 -8.74 -2.73
C GLY A 59 0.53 -9.09 -1.25
N ILE A 60 -0.49 -9.79 -0.79
CA ILE A 60 -0.64 -10.18 0.62
C ILE A 60 -0.02 -11.56 0.83
N ALA A 61 0.92 -11.67 1.78
CA ALA A 61 1.49 -12.96 2.13
C ALA A 61 0.39 -13.90 2.67
N SER A 62 0.36 -15.12 2.18
CA SER A 62 -0.56 -16.17 2.65
C SER A 62 0.25 -17.35 3.18
N LYS A 63 -0.27 -18.05 4.18
CA LYS A 63 0.27 -19.34 4.63
C LYS A 63 -0.76 -20.43 4.30
N PRO A 64 -0.33 -21.62 3.89
CA PRO A 64 -1.26 -22.72 3.57
C PRO A 64 -2.24 -23.05 4.69
N GLU A 65 -1.80 -22.92 5.95
CA GLU A 65 -2.58 -23.28 7.13
C GLU A 65 -3.51 -22.15 7.61
N GLN A 66 -3.21 -20.90 7.27
CA GLN A 66 -3.98 -19.74 7.71
C GLN A 66 -3.74 -18.53 6.81
N GLU A 67 -4.82 -18.06 6.19
CA GLU A 67 -4.83 -16.79 5.46
C GLU A 67 -4.66 -15.62 6.44
N LYS A 68 -4.00 -14.55 6.01
CA LYS A 68 -3.91 -13.30 6.79
C LYS A 68 -5.30 -12.66 6.88
N ASP A 69 -5.62 -12.11 8.05
CA ASP A 69 -6.93 -11.48 8.33
C ASP A 69 -7.34 -10.47 7.24
N THR A 70 -6.41 -9.64 6.77
CA THR A 70 -6.68 -8.70 5.67
C THR A 70 -7.15 -9.38 4.38
N ALA A 71 -6.50 -10.48 3.96
CA ALA A 71 -6.90 -11.20 2.74
C ALA A 71 -8.26 -11.90 2.94
N ALA A 72 -8.47 -12.51 4.11
CA ALA A 72 -9.75 -13.13 4.45
C ALA A 72 -10.90 -12.11 4.49
N ASN A 73 -10.64 -10.91 5.04
CA ASN A 73 -11.61 -9.82 5.09
C ASN A 73 -11.92 -9.26 3.69
N ILE A 74 -10.91 -9.08 2.83
CA ILE A 74 -11.08 -8.63 1.44
C ILE A 74 -11.90 -9.65 0.64
N ARG A 75 -11.66 -10.95 0.81
CA ARG A 75 -12.47 -12.00 0.16
C ARG A 75 -13.92 -11.95 0.59
N ARG A 76 -14.18 -11.74 1.88
CA ARG A 76 -15.52 -11.74 2.45
C ARG A 76 -16.32 -10.50 2.07
N THR A 77 -15.69 -9.33 2.17
CA THR A 77 -16.38 -8.03 2.06
C THR A 77 -16.27 -7.43 0.67
N GLY A 78 -15.21 -7.76 -0.08
CA GLY A 78 -14.88 -7.10 -1.33
C GLY A 78 -14.40 -5.65 -1.16
N GLU A 79 -14.12 -5.21 0.07
CA GLU A 79 -13.91 -3.80 0.41
C GLU A 79 -12.68 -3.60 1.29
N PHE A 80 -11.91 -2.55 1.00
CA PHE A 80 -10.73 -2.18 1.78
C PHE A 80 -10.31 -0.75 1.48
N ALA A 81 -9.69 -0.08 2.47
CA ALA A 81 -9.07 1.22 2.26
C ALA A 81 -7.54 1.10 2.28
N ILE A 82 -6.87 1.83 1.38
CA ILE A 82 -5.41 1.94 1.31
C ILE A 82 -5.01 3.34 1.77
N HIS A 83 -4.26 3.43 2.86
CA HIS A 83 -3.64 4.66 3.32
C HIS A 83 -2.21 4.71 2.80
N MET A 84 -1.86 5.82 2.16
CA MET A 84 -0.46 6.09 1.84
C MET A 84 0.26 6.53 3.11
N VAL A 85 1.44 5.95 3.34
CA VAL A 85 2.19 6.18 4.58
C VAL A 85 3.21 7.31 4.39
N ASP A 86 3.07 8.38 5.16
CA ASP A 86 4.09 9.39 5.40
C ASP A 86 4.72 9.20 6.79
N LYS A 87 5.61 10.12 7.19
CA LYS A 87 6.23 10.06 8.52
C LYS A 87 5.24 10.15 9.67
N ALA A 88 4.13 10.87 9.51
CA ALA A 88 3.15 11.03 10.59
C ALA A 88 2.42 9.69 10.86
N LEU A 89 2.26 8.86 9.84
CA LEU A 89 1.59 7.56 9.94
C LEU A 89 2.55 6.39 10.20
N SER A 90 3.87 6.63 10.35
CA SER A 90 4.87 5.55 10.45
C SER A 90 4.71 4.70 11.70
N ASP A 91 4.43 5.30 12.85
CA ASP A 91 4.29 4.57 14.12
C ASP A 91 3.04 3.69 14.10
N THR A 92 1.92 4.22 13.60
CA THR A 92 0.69 3.46 13.37
C THR A 92 0.93 2.29 12.42
N MET A 93 1.65 2.53 11.32
CA MET A 93 2.04 1.48 10.37
C MET A 93 2.89 0.38 11.05
N LEU A 94 3.83 0.73 11.91
CA LEU A 94 4.66 -0.24 12.63
C LEU A 94 3.84 -1.08 13.61
N ILE A 95 2.94 -0.45 14.37
CA ILE A 95 2.05 -1.14 15.31
C ILE A 95 1.09 -2.08 14.57
N ALA A 96 0.49 -1.62 13.47
CA ALA A 96 -0.33 -2.46 12.59
C ALA A 96 0.44 -3.60 11.91
N GLY A 97 1.77 -3.55 11.89
CA GLY A 97 2.63 -4.62 11.38
C GLY A 97 2.89 -5.76 12.38
N LEU A 98 2.47 -5.61 13.64
CA LEU A 98 2.72 -6.61 14.68
C LEU A 98 1.90 -7.88 14.44
N ALA A 99 2.44 -9.03 14.87
CA ALA A 99 1.74 -10.30 14.81
C ALA A 99 0.78 -10.44 16.00
N VAL A 100 -0.32 -9.68 15.96
CA VAL A 100 -1.39 -9.78 16.96
C VAL A 100 -2.33 -10.96 16.66
N PRO A 101 -3.07 -11.47 17.66
CA PRO A 101 -4.15 -12.44 17.42
C PRO A 101 -5.24 -11.87 16.51
N SER A 102 -5.91 -12.75 15.75
CA SER A 102 -7.05 -12.38 14.90
C SER A 102 -8.18 -11.76 15.72
N GLY A 103 -8.82 -10.72 15.18
CA GLY A 103 -9.89 -9.96 15.84
C GLY A 103 -9.41 -8.84 16.77
N VAL A 104 -8.09 -8.66 16.96
CA VAL A 104 -7.55 -7.49 17.65
C VAL A 104 -7.53 -6.29 16.71
N ASP A 105 -8.11 -5.17 17.15
CA ASP A 105 -8.10 -3.92 16.38
C ASP A 105 -6.73 -3.22 16.52
N GLU A 106 -5.89 -3.31 15.48
CA GLU A 106 -4.57 -2.70 15.47
C GLU A 106 -4.61 -1.16 15.48
N LEU A 107 -5.68 -0.54 14.98
CA LEU A 107 -5.83 0.91 15.00
C LEU A 107 -6.10 1.40 16.42
N ALA A 108 -6.93 0.67 17.16
CA ALA A 108 -7.14 0.93 18.58
C ALA A 108 -5.84 0.75 19.39
N LEU A 109 -5.03 -0.29 19.09
CA LEU A 109 -3.72 -0.47 19.72
C LEU A 109 -2.74 0.66 19.39
N ALA A 110 -2.81 1.20 18.18
CA ALA A 110 -2.00 2.35 17.77
C ALA A 110 -2.50 3.68 18.35
N GLY A 111 -3.65 3.69 19.04
CA GLY A 111 -4.23 4.89 19.64
C GLY A 111 -4.68 5.93 18.62
N VAL A 112 -5.04 5.50 17.40
CA VAL A 112 -5.50 6.41 16.33
C VAL A 112 -7.02 6.41 16.23
N GLU A 113 -7.58 7.58 15.95
CA GLU A 113 -9.00 7.71 15.66
C GLU A 113 -9.31 7.38 14.20
N THR A 114 -10.50 6.83 13.96
CA THR A 114 -10.97 6.45 12.64
C THR A 114 -12.28 7.15 12.28
N GLU A 115 -12.51 7.29 10.99
CA GLU A 115 -13.73 7.84 10.40
C GLU A 115 -14.29 6.87 9.35
N ALA A 116 -15.59 6.98 9.08
CA ALA A 116 -16.22 6.20 8.02
C ALA A 116 -15.70 6.61 6.63
N CYS A 117 -15.53 5.61 5.77
CA CYS A 117 -15.40 5.81 4.33
C CYS A 117 -16.76 6.16 3.70
N THR A 118 -16.73 6.71 2.49
CA THR A 118 -17.91 7.19 1.76
C THR A 118 -18.60 6.07 0.98
N MET A 119 -17.81 5.20 0.33
CA MET A 119 -18.24 4.21 -0.65
C MET A 119 -18.07 2.76 -0.19
N ILE A 120 -17.36 2.53 0.93
CA ILE A 120 -17.06 1.20 1.48
C ILE A 120 -17.23 1.17 3.01
N SER A 121 -17.30 -0.04 3.57
CA SER A 121 -17.45 -0.29 5.02
C SER A 121 -16.15 -0.20 5.82
N ALA A 122 -14.98 -0.36 5.18
CA ALA A 122 -13.70 -0.26 5.87
C ALA A 122 -13.47 1.17 6.43
N PRO A 123 -12.94 1.32 7.65
CA PRO A 123 -12.69 2.64 8.22
C PRO A 123 -11.43 3.28 7.61
N ARG A 124 -11.35 4.60 7.64
CA ARG A 124 -10.12 5.34 7.34
C ARG A 124 -9.55 6.03 8.58
N ILE A 125 -8.24 6.18 8.65
CA ILE A 125 -7.56 6.85 9.75
C ILE A 125 -7.77 8.37 9.64
N THR A 126 -8.17 8.99 10.74
CA THR A 126 -8.40 10.43 10.82
C THR A 126 -7.10 11.19 10.54
N GLY A 127 -7.17 12.21 9.68
CA GLY A 127 -6.01 13.04 9.35
C GLY A 127 -4.95 12.39 8.45
N ALA A 128 -5.17 11.16 7.97
CA ALA A 128 -4.30 10.54 6.97
C ALA A 128 -4.20 11.42 5.71
N SER A 129 -2.98 11.57 5.18
CA SER A 129 -2.70 12.47 4.06
C SER A 129 -3.40 12.07 2.76
N CYS A 130 -3.45 10.76 2.48
CA CYS A 130 -4.08 10.21 1.28
C CYS A 130 -4.65 8.81 1.58
N VAL A 131 -5.92 8.59 1.23
CA VAL A 131 -6.62 7.32 1.39
C VAL A 131 -7.38 6.99 0.11
N PHE A 132 -7.27 5.76 -0.36
CA PHE A 132 -8.06 5.23 -1.47
C PHE A 132 -9.06 4.22 -0.93
N GLU A 133 -10.33 4.39 -1.26
CA GLU A 133 -11.35 3.37 -1.04
C GLU A 133 -11.39 2.45 -2.23
N CYS A 134 -11.27 1.15 -1.99
CA CYS A 134 -11.16 0.15 -3.04
C CYS A 134 -12.26 -0.90 -2.90
N ARG A 135 -12.77 -1.33 -4.07
CA ARG A 135 -13.53 -2.57 -4.21
C ARG A 135 -12.70 -3.60 -4.95
N THR A 136 -12.81 -4.86 -4.55
CA THR A 136 -12.09 -5.97 -5.19
C THR A 136 -12.55 -6.12 -6.64
N GLU A 137 -11.64 -5.93 -7.59
CA GLU A 137 -11.85 -6.26 -9.00
C GLU A 137 -11.55 -7.76 -9.22
N ARG A 138 -10.36 -8.21 -8.79
CA ARG A 138 -9.94 -9.62 -8.87
C ARG A 138 -9.03 -10.03 -7.73
N LEU A 139 -9.06 -11.32 -7.48
CA LEU A 139 -8.13 -12.03 -6.59
C LEU A 139 -7.43 -13.12 -7.39
N LEU A 140 -6.10 -13.17 -7.28
CA LEU A 140 -5.28 -14.20 -7.91
C LEU A 140 -4.48 -14.94 -6.83
N ASP A 141 -4.65 -16.26 -6.82
CA ASP A 141 -4.20 -17.13 -5.75
C ASP A 141 -2.90 -17.87 -6.10
N TRP A 142 -1.91 -17.75 -5.22
CA TRP A 142 -0.69 -18.57 -5.19
C TRP A 142 -0.53 -19.20 -3.81
N PRO A 143 0.21 -20.32 -3.70
CA PRO A 143 0.36 -21.05 -2.44
C PRO A 143 0.78 -20.21 -1.23
N ASN A 144 1.59 -19.16 -1.44
CA ASN A 144 2.11 -18.31 -0.36
C ASN A 144 1.71 -16.83 -0.52
N ARG A 145 0.79 -16.51 -1.43
CA ARG A 145 0.44 -15.12 -1.74
C ARG A 145 -0.90 -14.99 -2.42
N VAL A 146 -1.64 -13.97 -2.04
CA VAL A 146 -2.81 -13.49 -2.75
C VAL A 146 -2.45 -12.17 -3.41
N LEU A 147 -2.64 -12.05 -4.73
CA LEU A 147 -2.64 -10.74 -5.37
C LEU A 147 -4.08 -10.23 -5.38
N VAL A 148 -4.28 -9.10 -4.71
CA VAL A 148 -5.55 -8.37 -4.70
C VAL A 148 -5.44 -7.25 -5.72
N ILE A 149 -6.32 -7.26 -6.71
CA ILE A 149 -6.52 -6.16 -7.65
C ILE A 149 -7.75 -5.38 -7.16
N GLY A 150 -7.54 -4.15 -6.72
CA GLY A 150 -8.59 -3.25 -6.24
C GLY A 150 -8.85 -2.14 -7.25
N GLU A 151 -10.12 -1.92 -7.58
CA GLU A 151 -10.57 -0.73 -8.28
C GLU A 151 -10.80 0.39 -7.27
N VAL A 152 -10.18 1.55 -7.50
CA VAL A 152 -10.38 2.75 -6.67
C VAL A 152 -11.73 3.35 -7.00
N VAL A 153 -12.61 3.41 -6.00
CA VAL A 153 -13.96 3.97 -6.14
C VAL A 153 -14.11 5.35 -5.49
N GLN A 154 -13.18 5.74 -4.61
CA GLN A 154 -13.13 7.06 -3.98
C GLN A 154 -11.70 7.35 -3.50
N MET A 155 -11.30 8.62 -3.49
CA MET A 155 -10.05 9.09 -2.88
C MET A 155 -10.36 10.19 -1.87
N HIS A 156 -9.71 10.12 -0.71
CA HIS A 156 -9.62 11.20 0.28
C HIS A 156 -8.20 11.71 0.31
N VAL A 157 -8.02 13.01 0.20
CA VAL A 157 -6.70 13.63 0.27
C VAL A 157 -6.81 14.94 1.01
N ARG A 158 -5.87 15.18 1.93
CA ARG A 158 -5.79 16.46 2.63
C ARG A 158 -5.52 17.57 1.62
N ARG A 159 -6.24 18.69 1.72
CA ARG A 159 -6.18 19.76 0.71
C ARG A 159 -4.77 20.33 0.55
N ASP A 160 -4.03 20.48 1.63
CA ASP A 160 -2.67 21.02 1.65
C ASP A 160 -1.62 20.08 1.03
N CYS A 161 -1.95 18.80 0.84
CA CYS A 161 -1.13 17.85 0.08
C CYS A 161 -1.18 18.09 -1.44
N LEU A 162 -2.04 18.98 -1.93
CA LEU A 162 -2.18 19.30 -3.34
C LEU A 162 -1.84 20.77 -3.63
N ASP A 163 -1.42 21.05 -4.86
CA ASP A 163 -1.26 22.40 -5.42
C ASP A 163 -2.59 23.20 -5.42
N ALA A 164 -2.54 24.49 -5.79
CA ALA A 164 -3.71 25.36 -5.78
C ALA A 164 -4.86 24.88 -6.69
N GLU A 165 -4.52 24.20 -7.77
CA GLU A 165 -5.45 23.64 -8.76
C GLU A 165 -6.02 22.27 -8.37
N GLY A 166 -5.46 21.62 -7.35
CA GLY A 166 -5.87 20.30 -6.89
C GLY A 166 -5.44 19.16 -7.82
N ARG A 167 -4.37 19.35 -8.61
CA ARG A 167 -3.94 18.41 -9.67
C ARG A 167 -2.66 17.67 -9.32
N TYR A 168 -1.71 18.36 -8.71
CA TYR A 168 -0.40 17.80 -8.38
C TYR A 168 -0.17 17.77 -6.88
N VAL A 169 0.63 16.81 -6.45
CA VAL A 169 1.15 16.75 -5.08
C VAL A 169 1.93 18.03 -4.78
N ASN A 170 1.69 18.62 -3.62
CA ASN A 170 2.56 19.61 -3.02
C ASN A 170 3.69 18.91 -2.26
N PRO A 171 4.93 18.85 -2.81
CA PRO A 171 6.02 18.12 -2.20
C PRO A 171 6.51 18.78 -0.90
N ALA A 172 6.19 20.06 -0.64
CA ALA A 172 6.55 20.68 0.64
C ALA A 172 5.70 20.14 1.82
N VAL A 173 4.57 19.49 1.53
CA VAL A 173 3.61 19.02 2.54
C VAL A 173 3.53 17.50 2.56
N TYR A 174 3.29 16.87 1.41
CA TYR A 174 3.14 15.43 1.33
C TYR A 174 4.49 14.75 1.06
N GLN A 175 4.97 14.04 2.08
CA GLN A 175 6.28 13.42 2.13
C GLN A 175 6.13 11.93 2.47
N PRO A 176 5.66 11.09 1.52
CA PRO A 176 5.52 9.66 1.74
C PRO A 176 6.87 9.01 2.08
N ILE A 177 6.81 7.97 2.91
CA ILE A 177 7.94 7.08 3.15
C ILE A 177 7.79 5.80 2.33
N ALA A 178 8.91 5.16 2.06
CA ALA A 178 8.95 3.93 1.29
C ALA A 178 9.85 2.88 1.94
N ARG A 179 9.51 1.61 1.76
CA ARG A 179 10.21 0.47 2.35
C ARG A 179 11.40 0.05 1.47
N LEU A 180 12.55 -0.17 2.11
CA LEU A 180 13.77 -0.71 1.50
C LEU A 180 14.00 -2.16 1.94
N HIS A 181 15.27 -2.60 1.94
CA HIS A 181 15.70 -3.89 2.45
C HIS A 181 15.63 -3.95 3.98
N GLY A 182 15.31 -5.13 4.53
CA GLY A 182 15.20 -5.30 5.99
C GLY A 182 14.23 -4.30 6.60
N ASP A 183 14.63 -3.64 7.68
CA ASP A 183 13.82 -2.64 8.40
C ASP A 183 14.17 -1.20 8.02
N ASN A 184 14.78 -1.00 6.86
CA ASN A 184 15.15 0.31 6.37
C ASN A 184 14.00 0.97 5.61
N TYR A 185 13.89 2.29 5.77
CA TYR A 185 12.93 3.16 5.12
C TYR A 185 13.64 4.37 4.52
N VAL A 186 13.04 4.98 3.51
CA VAL A 186 13.52 6.24 2.92
C VAL A 186 12.37 7.23 2.86
N GLY A 187 12.66 8.51 3.07
CA GLY A 187 11.71 9.60 2.84
C GLY A 187 11.78 10.13 1.41
N SER A 188 10.95 11.11 1.09
CA SER A 188 10.83 11.72 -0.24
C SER A 188 11.27 13.19 -0.26
N GLU A 189 12.15 13.60 0.65
CA GLU A 189 12.52 15.01 0.85
C GLU A 189 13.49 15.52 -0.23
N ASP A 190 14.35 14.64 -0.73
CA ASP A 190 15.37 14.96 -1.72
C ASP A 190 14.85 14.64 -3.14
N GLN A 191 13.99 15.53 -3.66
CA GLN A 191 13.38 15.39 -4.98
C GLN A 191 14.15 16.21 -6.03
N PHE A 192 14.31 15.64 -7.22
CA PHE A 192 14.86 16.34 -8.39
C PHE A 192 13.94 16.14 -9.59
N VAL A 193 13.97 17.11 -10.51
CA VAL A 193 13.14 17.10 -11.72
C VAL A 193 13.98 16.60 -12.90
N LEU A 194 13.49 15.57 -13.59
CA LEU A 194 14.01 15.16 -14.89
C LEU A 194 13.00 15.52 -15.98
N THR A 195 13.44 16.28 -16.97
CA THR A 195 12.61 16.63 -18.14
C THR A 195 12.95 15.72 -19.31
N THR A 196 11.93 15.17 -19.97
CA THR A 196 12.12 14.39 -21.19
C THR A 196 12.72 15.27 -22.30
N PRO A 197 13.84 14.85 -22.93
CA PRO A 197 14.38 15.61 -24.05
C PRO A 197 13.41 15.56 -25.24
N PRO A 198 13.32 16.63 -26.05
CA PRO A 198 12.51 16.61 -27.26
C PRO A 198 12.95 15.49 -28.23
N LEU A 199 11.99 14.73 -28.77
CA LEU A 199 12.29 13.60 -29.65
C LEU A 199 13.17 13.98 -30.84
N HIS A 200 12.93 15.14 -31.44
CA HIS A 200 13.66 15.63 -32.62
C HIS A 200 15.14 15.94 -32.33
N GLU A 201 15.53 16.13 -31.06
CA GLU A 201 16.93 16.31 -30.68
C GLU A 201 17.68 14.98 -30.65
N ILE A 202 16.98 13.88 -30.35
CA ILE A 202 17.55 12.55 -30.15
C ILE A 202 17.43 11.67 -31.41
N TYR A 203 16.26 11.69 -32.05
CA TYR A 203 15.97 10.88 -33.22
C TYR A 203 15.84 11.78 -34.46
N LYS A 204 16.94 11.84 -35.21
CA LYS A 204 16.98 12.37 -36.58
C LYS A 204 16.78 11.15 -37.48
N GLY A 205 15.59 11.04 -38.09
CA GLY A 205 15.15 9.85 -38.84
C GLY A 205 16.19 9.22 -39.75
#